data_AF-A0A0D3A030-F1
#
_entry.id   AF-A0A0D3A030-F1
#
_cell.length_a   1.000
_cell.length_b   1.000
_cell.length_c   1.000
_cell.angle_alpha   90.00
_cell.angle_beta   90.00
_cell.angle_gamma   90.00
#
_symmetry.space_group_name_H-M   'P 1'
#
loop_
_entity.id
_entity.type
_entity.pdbx_description
1 polymer ?
#
loop_
_entity_poly.entity_id
_entity_poly.type
_entity_poly.pdbx_seq_one_letter_code
_entity_poly.pdbx_strand_id
1 'polypeptide(L)'
;MKTGLRDTQNICIEEMVATFLLIVGQGSKYGYTKDTFKRSKFTISENFHKVLRALNTLAPDLMVKPGVATAAKISESTRFYPYFKDCIGAIDGTHI
;
A
#
# COMPACT_ATOMS: atom_id res chain seq x y z
N MET A 1 -14.51 -11.68 -4.76
CA MET A 1 -13.62 -10.99 -3.80
C MET A 1 -14.36 -9.75 -3.29
N LYS A 2 -14.97 -9.82 -2.10
CA LYS A 2 -15.70 -8.67 -1.53
C LYS A 2 -14.72 -7.88 -0.68
N THR A 3 -14.25 -6.75 -1.20
CA THR A 3 -13.65 -5.71 -0.35
C THR A 3 -14.69 -5.33 0.69
N GLY A 4 -14.36 -5.42 1.98
CA GLY A 4 -15.26 -5.02 3.06
C GLY A 4 -15.59 -3.51 3.10
N LEU A 5 -15.06 -2.74 2.15
CA LEU A 5 -15.37 -1.33 1.95
C LEU A 5 -16.81 -1.15 1.45
N ARG A 6 -17.54 -0.28 2.13
CA ARG A 6 -18.90 0.12 1.79
C ARG A 6 -19.04 1.60 2.06
N ASP A 7 -19.95 2.23 1.33
CA ASP A 7 -20.35 3.58 1.64
C ASP A 7 -20.91 3.65 3.06
N THR A 8 -20.65 4.79 3.69
CA THR A 8 -21.36 5.19 4.91
C THR A 8 -22.39 6.24 4.56
N GLN A 9 -23.27 6.57 5.50
CA GLN A 9 -24.25 7.64 5.31
C GLN A 9 -23.64 8.98 4.86
N ASN A 10 -22.37 9.24 5.23
CA ASN A 10 -21.74 10.55 5.04
C ASN A 10 -20.51 10.53 4.12
N ILE A 11 -20.00 9.36 3.73
CA ILE A 11 -18.71 9.20 3.03
C ILE A 11 -18.82 8.03 2.06
N CYS A 12 -18.51 8.28 0.79
CA CYS A 12 -18.44 7.25 -0.23
C CYS A 12 -17.07 6.55 -0.26
N ILE A 13 -17.01 5.36 -0.85
CA ILE A 13 -15.77 4.57 -0.99
C ILE A 13 -14.68 5.38 -1.72
N GLU A 14 -15.05 6.16 -2.74
CA GLU A 14 -14.09 7.00 -3.49
C GLU A 14 -13.41 8.02 -2.57
N GLU A 15 -14.16 8.67 -1.67
CA GLU A 15 -13.59 9.61 -0.71
C GLU A 15 -12.67 8.89 0.29
N MET A 16 -13.02 7.68 0.73
CA MET A 16 -12.16 6.88 1.60
C MET A 16 -10.84 6.52 0.91
N VAL A 17 -10.90 6.05 -0.34
CA VAL A 17 -9.73 5.68 -1.15
C VAL A 17 -8.89 6.92 -1.47
N ALA A 18 -9.51 8.03 -1.86
CA ALA A 18 -8.81 9.29 -2.11
C ALA A 18 -8.11 9.82 -0.85
N THR A 19 -8.75 9.72 0.31
CA THR A 19 -8.14 10.06 1.61
C THR A 19 -6.89 9.22 1.86
N PHE A 20 -6.98 7.90 1.67
CA PHE A 20 -5.85 6.98 1.83
C PHE A 20 -4.70 7.32 0.86
N LEU A 21 -5.00 7.47 -0.43
CA LEU A 21 -4.04 7.79 -1.47
C LEU A 21 -3.34 9.13 -1.24
N LEU A 22 -4.06 10.13 -0.74
CA LEU A 22 -3.46 11.43 -0.42
C LEU A 22 -2.43 11.31 0.72
N ILE A 23 -2.77 10.53 1.76
CA ILE A 23 -1.87 10.30 2.90
C ILE A 23 -0.61 9.55 2.47
N VAL A 24 -0.75 8.44 1.75
CA VAL A 24 0.42 7.61 1.35
C VAL A 24 1.21 8.22 0.21
N GLY A 25 0.54 8.89 -0.73
CA GLY A 25 1.16 9.40 -1.95
C GLY A 25 1.97 10.68 -1.75
N GLN A 26 1.57 11.55 -0.82
CA GLN A 26 2.26 12.81 -0.58
C GLN A 26 3.03 12.86 0.74
N GLY A 27 2.98 11.79 1.56
CA GLY A 27 3.51 11.83 2.93
C GLY A 27 2.88 12.96 3.76
N SER A 28 1.69 13.43 3.34
CA SER A 28 1.09 14.64 3.86
C SER A 28 0.69 14.43 5.31
N LYS A 29 1.12 15.33 6.19
CA LYS A 29 0.64 15.35 7.58
C LYS A 29 -0.88 15.51 7.54
N TYR A 30 -1.59 14.77 8.40
CA TYR A 30 -3.06 14.73 8.51
C TYR A 30 -3.80 16.09 8.44
N GLY A 31 -3.10 17.22 8.67
CA GLY A 31 -3.65 18.57 8.49
C GLY A 31 -4.05 18.91 7.04
N TYR A 32 -3.22 18.59 6.05
CA TYR A 32 -3.52 18.91 4.64
C TYR A 32 -4.72 18.10 4.11
N THR A 33 -4.78 16.82 4.48
CA THR A 33 -5.91 15.93 4.18
C THR A 33 -7.21 16.45 4.80
N LYS A 34 -7.14 17.01 6.02
CA LYS A 34 -8.28 17.65 6.71
C LYS A 34 -8.83 18.83 5.92
N ASP A 35 -7.95 19.66 5.40
CA ASP A 35 -8.35 20.87 4.68
C ASP A 35 -8.89 20.55 3.28
N THR A 36 -8.45 19.44 2.68
CA THR A 36 -8.93 18.95 1.38
C THR A 36 -10.34 18.35 1.47
N PHE A 37 -10.55 17.39 2.38
CA PHE A 37 -11.82 16.66 2.49
C PHE A 37 -12.80 17.28 3.50
N LYS A 38 -12.39 18.31 4.24
CA LYS A 38 -13.17 18.96 5.31
C LYS A 38 -13.73 17.98 6.35
N ARG A 39 -13.01 16.88 6.60
CA ARG A 39 -13.37 15.86 7.60
C ARG A 39 -12.58 16.00 8.87
N SER A 40 -13.08 15.42 9.96
CA SER A 40 -12.34 15.39 11.23
C SER A 40 -11.10 14.49 11.12
N LYS A 41 -10.09 14.72 11.97
CA LYS A 41 -8.90 13.85 12.05
C LYS A 41 -9.27 12.40 12.37
N PHE A 42 -10.30 12.21 13.20
CA PHE A 42 -10.83 10.89 13.53
C PHE A 42 -11.37 10.19 12.28
N THR A 43 -12.23 10.87 11.51
CA THR A 43 -12.78 10.36 10.25
C THR A 43 -11.70 10.00 9.24
N ILE A 44 -10.68 10.85 9.10
CA ILE A 44 -9.54 10.61 8.20
C ILE A 44 -8.77 9.35 8.62
N SER A 45 -8.50 9.20 9.92
CA SER A 45 -7.85 8.01 10.46
C SER A 45 -8.71 6.75 10.24
N GLU A 46 -10.01 6.85 10.46
CA GLU A 46 -10.94 5.74 10.24
C GLU A 46 -10.96 5.29 8.76
N ASN A 47 -11.09 6.25 7.84
CA ASN A 47 -11.05 5.99 6.40
C ASN A 47 -9.73 5.34 5.99
N PHE A 48 -8.60 5.87 6.47
CA PHE A 48 -7.28 5.31 6.22
C PHE A 48 -7.19 3.83 6.63
N HIS A 49 -7.62 3.50 7.85
CA HIS A 49 -7.57 2.12 8.36
C HIS A 49 -8.55 1.19 7.65
N LYS A 50 -9.73 1.67 7.24
CA LYS A 50 -10.69 0.88 6.45
C LYS A 50 -10.08 0.47 5.12
N VAL A 51 -9.47 1.42 4.41
CA VAL A 51 -8.83 1.14 3.12
C VAL A 51 -7.61 0.24 3.30
N LEU A 52 -6.75 0.50 4.30
CA LEU A 52 -5.58 -0.34 4.58
C LEU A 52 -5.98 -1.80 4.86
N ARG A 53 -7.02 -2.03 5.67
CA ARG A 53 -7.52 -3.38 5.94
C ARG A 53 -8.04 -4.06 4.68
N ALA A 54 -8.81 -3.34 3.86
CA ALA A 54 -9.28 -3.89 2.60
C ALA A 54 -8.11 -4.28 1.69
N LEU A 55 -7.12 -3.40 1.52
CA LEU A 55 -5.91 -3.68 0.73
C LEU A 55 -5.14 -4.89 1.28
N ASN A 56 -4.98 -5.02 2.60
CA ASN A 56 -4.34 -6.18 3.21
C ASN A 56 -5.10 -7.49 2.95
N THR A 57 -6.43 -7.45 2.90
CA THR A 57 -7.22 -8.62 2.51
C THR A 57 -7.04 -8.96 1.03
N LEU A 58 -6.88 -7.96 0.16
CA LEU A 58 -6.69 -8.18 -1.28
C LEU A 58 -5.25 -8.53 -1.66
N ALA A 59 -4.26 -8.10 -0.87
CA ALA A 59 -2.85 -8.20 -1.20
C ALA A 59 -2.40 -9.62 -1.57
N PRO A 60 -2.80 -10.71 -0.87
CA PRO A 60 -2.39 -12.06 -1.25
C PRO A 60 -2.92 -12.53 -2.61
N ASP A 61 -4.06 -11.98 -3.04
CA ASP A 61 -4.71 -12.32 -4.31
C ASP A 61 -4.21 -11.44 -5.47
N LEU A 62 -3.81 -10.20 -5.17
CA LEU A 62 -3.36 -9.22 -6.17
C LEU A 62 -1.84 -9.17 -6.34
N MET A 63 -1.07 -9.50 -5.30
CA MET A 63 0.38 -9.42 -5.33
C MET A 63 0.98 -10.79 -5.64
N VAL A 64 1.98 -10.79 -6.54
CA VAL A 64 2.78 -11.98 -6.81
C VAL A 64 3.52 -12.37 -5.53
N LYS A 65 3.38 -13.64 -5.14
CA LYS A 65 4.15 -14.18 -4.01
C LYS A 65 5.63 -14.08 -4.36
N PRO A 66 6.48 -13.57 -3.45
CA PRO A 66 7.91 -13.53 -3.71
C PRO A 66 8.44 -14.91 -4.03
N GLY A 67 9.36 -15.00 -5.00
CA GLY A 67 10.06 -16.24 -5.30
C GLY A 67 10.83 -16.76 -4.07
N VAL A 68 11.12 -18.05 -4.03
CA VAL A 68 11.90 -18.66 -2.92
C VAL A 68 13.41 -18.47 -3.08
N ALA A 69 13.86 -17.86 -4.16
CA ALA A 69 15.27 -17.69 -4.50
C ALA A 69 15.56 -16.25 -4.92
N THR A 70 16.78 -15.80 -4.63
CA THR A 70 17.31 -14.52 -5.13
C THR A 70 17.24 -14.47 -6.64
N ALA A 71 16.73 -13.36 -7.19
CA ALA A 71 16.60 -13.19 -8.63
C ALA A 71 17.95 -13.34 -9.34
N ALA A 72 17.93 -13.97 -10.53
CA ALA A 72 19.12 -14.22 -11.35
C ALA A 72 19.98 -12.96 -11.56
N LYS A 73 19.33 -11.81 -11.78
CA LYS A 73 19.96 -10.50 -11.95
C LYS A 73 20.83 -10.06 -10.76
N ILE A 74 20.50 -10.51 -9.56
CA ILE A 74 21.27 -10.27 -8.35
C ILE A 74 22.31 -11.37 -8.16
N SER A 75 21.93 -12.65 -8.27
CA SER A 75 22.84 -13.78 -8.02
C SER A 75 24.00 -13.86 -9.01
N GLU A 76 23.79 -13.41 -10.24
CA GLU A 76 24.82 -13.40 -11.29
C GLU A 76 25.69 -12.14 -11.26
N SER A 77 25.30 -11.11 -10.50
CA SER A 77 26.05 -9.86 -10.41
C SER A 77 27.07 -9.88 -9.29
N THR A 78 28.35 -9.87 -9.62
CA THR A 78 29.45 -9.75 -8.64
C THR A 78 29.38 -8.47 -7.81
N ARG A 79 28.76 -7.42 -8.34
CA ARG A 79 28.56 -6.14 -7.63
C ARG A 79 27.40 -6.20 -6.63
N PHE A 80 26.29 -6.85 -6.97
CA PHE A 80 25.07 -6.82 -6.15
C PHE A 80 24.96 -8.02 -5.21
N TYR A 81 25.45 -9.19 -5.63
CA TYR A 81 25.34 -10.42 -4.85
C TYR A 81 25.88 -10.32 -3.41
N PRO A 82 27.03 -9.67 -3.13
CA PRO A 82 27.53 -9.56 -1.75
C PRO A 82 26.59 -8.83 -0.78
N TYR A 83 25.75 -7.92 -1.30
CA TYR A 83 24.86 -7.09 -0.49
C TYR A 83 23.43 -7.64 -0.41
N PHE A 84 23.01 -8.40 -1.43
CA PHE A 84 21.63 -8.83 -1.61
C PHE A 84 21.50 -10.35 -1.72
N LYS A 85 22.50 -11.10 -1.24
CA LYS A 85 22.38 -12.55 -1.08
C LYS A 85 21.18 -12.86 -0.18
N ASP A 86 20.35 -13.81 -0.61
CA ASP A 86 19.12 -14.24 0.07
C ASP A 86 18.02 -13.15 0.16
N CYS A 87 18.18 -12.03 -0.55
CA CYS A 87 17.12 -11.03 -0.68
C CYS A 87 16.02 -11.53 -1.62
N ILE A 88 14.78 -11.38 -1.16
CA ILE A 88 13.54 -11.79 -1.83
C ILE A 88 12.55 -10.61 -1.73
N GLY A 89 11.90 -10.22 -2.83
CA GLY A 89 10.88 -9.16 -2.87
C GLY A 89 11.31 -7.87 -3.56
N ALA A 90 10.85 -6.70 -3.11
CA ALA A 90 10.90 -5.45 -3.89
C ALA A 90 12.28 -5.06 -4.50
N ILE A 91 13.38 -5.46 -3.87
CA ILE A 91 14.74 -5.18 -4.33
C ILE A 91 15.21 -6.15 -5.44
N ASP A 92 14.67 -7.37 -5.48
CA ASP A 92 15.04 -8.38 -6.46
C ASP A 92 14.38 -8.20 -7.84
N GLY A 93 13.51 -7.19 -7.97
CA GLY A 93 12.75 -6.93 -9.19
C GLY A 93 11.42 -7.68 -9.28
N THR A 94 10.97 -8.36 -8.22
CA THR A 94 9.63 -8.99 -8.14
C THR A 94 8.51 -7.94 -8.16
N HIS A 95 8.82 -6.66 -7.98
CA HIS A 95 7.88 -5.57 -8.19
C HIS A 95 8.10 -4.92 -9.58
N ILE A 96 7.66 -5.61 -10.65
CA ILE A 96 7.50 -5.03 -12.01
C ILE A 96 6.21 -5.55 -12.61
#